data_AF-A0A7C2NNU0-F1
#
_entry.id   AF-A0A7C2NNU0-F1
#
_cell.length_a   1.000
_cell.length_b   1.000
_cell.length_c   1.000
_cell.angle_alpha   90.00
_cell.angle_beta   90.00
_cell.angle_gamma   90.00
#
_symmetry.space_group_name_H-M   'P 1'
#
loop_
_entity.id
_entity.type
_entity.pdbx_description
1 polymer ?
#
loop_
_entity_poly.entity_id
_entity_poly.type
_entity_poly.pdbx_seq_one_letter_code
_entity_poly.pdbx_strand_id
1 'polypeptide(L)'
;MDKTKINRWTVGFVMFLLIVSALGYLIAPEKMLSIVGIKGTKDTNFLARTIAAALLSFVPSAIVAMKKDENLNLRWHLVLGLACYMILSSLIDFYG
;
A
#
# COMPACT_ATOMS: atom_id res chain seq x y z
N MET A 1 27.00 -1.57 -14.85
CA MET A 1 26.05 -1.54 -13.72
C MET A 1 25.33 -2.87 -13.67
N ASP A 2 25.30 -3.54 -12.52
CA ASP A 2 24.79 -4.90 -12.37
C ASP A 2 23.25 -4.94 -12.51
N LYS A 3 22.73 -5.78 -13.43
CA LYS A 3 21.28 -5.86 -13.75
C LYS A 3 20.43 -6.20 -12.51
N THR A 4 20.99 -6.95 -11.57
CA THR A 4 20.34 -7.30 -10.30
C THR A 4 20.15 -6.09 -9.38
N LYS A 5 21.15 -5.20 -9.33
CA LYS A 5 21.06 -3.94 -8.57
C LYS A 5 20.05 -2.98 -9.18
N ILE A 6 19.98 -2.91 -10.51
CA ILE A 6 19.00 -2.08 -11.24
C ILE A 6 17.57 -2.55 -10.92
N ASN A 7 17.31 -3.86 -11.04
CA ASN A 7 15.99 -4.41 -10.76
C ASN A 7 15.55 -4.15 -9.30
N ARG A 8 16.45 -4.33 -8.33
CA ARG A 8 16.15 -4.04 -6.92
C ARG A 8 15.83 -2.56 -6.68
N TRP A 9 16.54 -1.66 -7.37
CA TRP A 9 16.29 -0.23 -7.31
C TRP A 9 14.95 0.14 -7.93
N THR A 10 14.64 -0.41 -9.11
CA THR A 10 13.35 -0.20 -9.79
C THR A 10 12.19 -0.69 -8.92
N VAL A 11 12.28 -1.89 -8.36
CA VAL A 11 11.23 -2.44 -7.47
C VAL A 11 11.07 -1.58 -6.21
N GLY A 12 12.18 -1.17 -5.57
CA GLY A 12 12.14 -0.29 -4.40
C GLY A 12 11.52 1.07 -4.71
N PHE A 13 11.85 1.66 -5.86
CA PHE A 13 11.28 2.93 -6.31
C PHE A 13 9.77 2.83 -6.59
N VAL A 14 9.33 1.76 -7.28
CA VAL A 14 7.91 1.51 -7.53
C VAL A 14 7.15 1.29 -6.21
N MET A 15 7.70 0.52 -5.27
CA MET A 15 7.11 0.36 -3.93
C MET A 15 6.98 1.69 -3.21
N PHE A 16 8.03 2.54 -3.26
CA PHE A 16 7.99 3.86 -2.65
C PHE A 16 6.85 4.72 -3.22
N LEU A 17 6.71 4.77 -4.56
CA LEU A 17 5.63 5.50 -5.20
C LEU A 17 4.24 4.98 -4.79
N LEU A 18 4.08 3.66 -4.70
CA LEU A 18 2.82 3.05 -4.26
C LEU A 18 2.48 3.40 -2.81
N ILE A 19 3.47 3.37 -1.91
CA ILE A 19 3.28 3.74 -0.50
C ILE A 19 2.87 5.21 -0.38
N VAL A 20 3.58 6.11 -1.07
CA VAL A 20 3.28 7.55 -1.06
C VAL A 20 1.88 7.81 -1.63
N SER A 21 1.52 7.14 -2.72
CA SER A 21 0.18 7.25 -3.31
C SER A 21 -0.90 6.74 -2.36
N ALA A 22 -0.70 5.58 -1.73
CA ALA A 22 -1.65 5.02 -0.79
C ALA A 22 -1.83 5.93 0.42
N LEU A 23 -0.75 6.48 0.99
CA LEU A 23 -0.84 7.47 2.08
C LEU A 23 -1.63 8.72 1.64
N GLY A 24 -1.43 9.18 0.41
CA GLY A 24 -2.18 10.31 -0.14
C GLY A 24 -3.68 10.03 -0.23
N TYR A 25 -4.08 8.86 -0.72
CA TYR A 25 -5.48 8.43 -0.76
C TYR A 25 -6.08 8.20 0.63
N LEU A 26 -5.27 7.79 1.62
CA LEU A 26 -5.72 7.63 3.00
C LEU A 26 -6.06 8.98 3.65
N ILE A 27 -5.15 9.96 3.51
CA ILE A 27 -5.25 11.28 4.18
C ILE A 27 -6.21 12.22 3.45
N ALA A 28 -6.09 12.33 2.12
CA ALA A 28 -6.80 13.32 1.31
C ALA A 28 -7.35 12.70 0.00
N PRO A 29 -8.29 11.74 0.08
CA PRO A 29 -8.83 11.04 -1.08
C PRO A 29 -9.45 11.99 -2.11
N GLU A 30 -10.16 13.04 -1.69
CA GLU A 30 -10.78 14.01 -2.61
C GLU A 30 -9.75 14.74 -3.47
N LYS A 31 -8.63 15.15 -2.86
CA LYS A 31 -7.57 15.85 -3.59
C LYS A 31 -6.86 14.90 -4.54
N MET A 32 -6.65 13.65 -4.16
CA MET A 32 -6.05 12.65 -5.05
C MET A 32 -6.98 12.24 -6.20
N LEU A 33 -8.26 12.02 -5.93
CA LEU A 33 -9.26 11.72 -6.96
C LEU A 33 -9.43 12.88 -7.95
N SER A 34 -9.32 14.13 -7.47
CA SER A 34 -9.37 15.32 -8.32
C SER A 34 -8.22 15.37 -9.35
N ILE A 35 -7.02 14.88 -9.00
CA ILE A 35 -5.89 14.81 -9.95
C ILE A 35 -6.24 13.96 -11.18
N VAL A 36 -7.03 12.91 -10.99
CA VAL A 36 -7.49 12.02 -12.07
C VAL A 36 -8.87 12.41 -12.63
N GLY A 37 -9.37 13.61 -12.27
CA GLY A 37 -10.64 14.13 -12.77
C GLY A 37 -11.90 13.48 -12.17
N ILE A 38 -11.75 12.70 -11.09
CA ILE A 38 -12.87 12.09 -10.38
C ILE A 38 -13.34 13.04 -9.29
N LYS A 39 -14.63 13.40 -9.31
CA LYS A 39 -15.23 14.20 -8.25
C LYS A 39 -15.37 13.35 -6.98
N GLY A 40 -14.71 13.76 -5.91
CA GLY A 40 -14.81 13.09 -4.61
C GLY A 40 -16.24 13.15 -4.07
N THR A 41 -16.90 11.99 -3.99
CA THR A 41 -18.12 11.76 -3.22
C THR A 41 -17.79 10.89 -2.01
N LYS A 42 -18.70 10.78 -1.04
CA LYS A 42 -18.49 9.96 0.17
C LYS A 42 -18.09 8.51 -0.17
N ASP A 43 -18.81 7.90 -1.12
CA ASP A 43 -18.55 6.51 -1.55
C ASP A 43 -17.19 6.36 -2.23
N THR A 44 -16.83 7.29 -3.13
CA THR A 44 -15.53 7.21 -3.82
C THR A 44 -14.37 7.48 -2.88
N ASN A 45 -14.55 8.36 -1.89
CA ASN A 45 -13.54 8.66 -0.89
C ASN A 45 -13.31 7.47 0.04
N PHE A 46 -14.39 6.83 0.46
CA PHE A 46 -14.34 5.60 1.26
C PHE A 46 -13.63 4.48 0.51
N LEU A 47 -14.05 4.22 -0.74
CA LEU A 47 -13.43 3.19 -1.58
C LEU A 47 -11.94 3.46 -1.81
N ALA A 48 -11.55 4.71 -2.10
CA ALA A 48 -10.16 5.09 -2.30
C ALA A 48 -9.31 4.86 -1.03
N ARG A 49 -9.85 5.19 0.15
CA ARG A 49 -9.18 4.90 1.43
C ARG A 49 -9.02 3.40 1.65
N THR A 50 -10.06 2.59 1.38
CA THR A 50 -10.02 1.13 1.58
C THR A 50 -9.01 0.45 0.66
N ILE A 51 -8.93 0.89 -0.60
CA ILE A 51 -7.91 0.40 -1.53
C ILE A 51 -6.51 0.82 -1.08
N ALA A 52 -6.34 2.05 -0.59
CA ALA A 52 -5.08 2.50 -0.03
C ALA A 52 -4.63 1.68 1.19
N ALA A 53 -5.57 1.36 2.09
CA ALA A 53 -5.31 0.47 3.22
C ALA A 53 -4.89 -0.94 2.79
N ALA A 54 -5.57 -1.50 1.77
CA ALA A 54 -5.20 -2.78 1.17
C ALA A 54 -3.76 -2.74 0.63
N LEU A 55 -3.41 -1.68 -0.11
CA LEU A 55 -2.07 -1.55 -0.67
C LEU A 55 -0.99 -1.40 0.40
N LEU A 56 -1.25 -0.63 1.46
CA LEU A 56 -0.31 -0.47 2.59
C LEU A 56 -0.11 -1.79 3.36
N SER A 57 -1.16 -2.61 3.44
CA SER A 57 -1.11 -3.94 4.02
C SER A 57 -0.14 -4.90 3.31
N PHE A 58 0.04 -4.77 2.00
CA PHE A 58 0.94 -5.63 1.23
C PHE A 58 2.43 -5.25 1.38
N VAL A 59 2.73 -4.04 1.87
CA VAL A 59 4.09 -3.50 1.99
C VAL A 59 5.04 -4.41 2.79
N PRO A 60 4.68 -4.94 3.98
CA PRO A 60 5.56 -5.81 4.76
C PRO A 60 5.89 -7.11 4.02
N SER A 61 4.89 -7.71 3.35
CA SER A 61 5.07 -8.94 2.57
C SER A 61 6.01 -8.71 1.37
N ALA A 62 5.87 -7.57 0.69
CA ALA A 62 6.72 -7.22 -0.43
C ALA A 62 8.17 -6.88 -0.01
N ILE A 63 8.38 -6.19 1.12
CA ILE A 63 9.72 -5.95 1.68
C ILE A 63 10.43 -7.28 1.99
N VAL A 64 9.70 -8.26 2.51
CA VAL A 64 10.24 -9.58 2.82
C VAL A 64 10.55 -10.37 1.56
N ALA A 65 9.68 -10.31 0.56
CA ALA A 65 9.94 -10.93 -0.75
C ALA A 65 11.19 -10.37 -1.45
N MET A 66 11.60 -9.13 -1.15
CA MET A 66 12.83 -8.54 -1.66
C MET A 66 14.10 -9.01 -0.94
N LYS A 67 13.99 -9.69 0.21
CA LYS A 67 15.13 -10.27 0.92
C LYS A 67 15.41 -11.67 0.39
N LYS A 68 16.66 -11.90 -0.05
CA LYS A 68 17.15 -13.19 -0.56
C LYS A 68 17.54 -14.14 0.59
N ASP A 69 16.66 -14.30 1.57
CA ASP A 69 16.92 -15.14 2.76
C ASP A 69 15.96 -16.32 2.76
N GLU A 70 16.49 -17.53 2.64
CA GLU A 70 15.71 -18.79 2.55
C GLU A 70 14.95 -19.13 3.86
N ASN A 71 15.32 -18.50 4.99
CA ASN A 71 14.72 -18.75 6.30
C ASN A 71 13.61 -17.74 6.69
N LEU A 72 13.23 -16.82 5.80
CA LEU A 72 12.13 -15.88 6.10
C LEU A 72 10.79 -16.59 6.03
N ASN A 73 10.13 -16.74 7.19
CA ASN A 73 8.75 -17.22 7.29
C ASN A 73 7.79 -16.23 6.61
N LEU A 74 7.62 -16.37 5.30
CA LEU A 74 6.74 -15.56 4.46
C LEU A 74 5.29 -15.53 5.01
N ARG A 75 4.86 -16.65 5.60
CA ARG A 75 3.55 -16.82 6.25
C ARG A 75 3.29 -15.80 7.35
N TRP A 76 4.27 -15.52 8.22
CA TRP A 76 4.11 -14.55 9.30
C TRP A 76 3.96 -13.12 8.80
N HIS A 77 4.64 -12.78 7.70
CA HIS A 77 4.59 -11.45 7.10
C HIS A 77 3.31 -11.21 6.30
N LEU A 78 2.75 -12.27 5.72
CA LEU A 78 1.39 -12.27 5.17
C LEU A 78 0.34 -12.04 6.25
N VAL A 79 0.46 -12.71 7.41
CA VAL A 79 -0.43 -12.50 8.56
C VAL A 79 -0.31 -11.08 9.11
N LEU A 80 0.90 -10.53 9.19
CA LEU A 80 1.15 -9.14 9.59
C LEU A 80 0.53 -8.15 8.60
N GLY A 81 0.69 -8.39 7.30
CA GLY A 81 0.06 -7.58 6.26
C GLY A 81 -1.46 -7.63 6.33
N LEU A 82 -2.03 -8.81 6.60
CA LEU A 82 -3.46 -8.99 6.79
C LEU A 82 -3.96 -8.28 8.05
N ALA A 83 -3.20 -8.33 9.15
CA ALA A 83 -3.53 -7.62 10.38
C ALA A 83 -3.52 -6.10 10.16
N CYS A 84 -2.51 -5.57 9.46
CA CYS A 84 -2.49 -4.17 9.04
C CYS A 84 -3.69 -3.82 8.16
N TYR A 85 -4.09 -4.69 7.24
CA TYR A 85 -5.29 -4.46 6.41
C TYR A 85 -6.53 -4.33 7.27
N MET A 86 -6.76 -5.28 8.18
CA MET A 86 -7.94 -5.28 9.05
C MET A 86 -7.99 -4.03 9.94
N ILE A 87 -6.85 -3.61 10.50
CA ILE A 87 -6.77 -2.40 11.34
C ILE A 87 -7.05 -1.15 10.51
N LEU A 88 -6.39 -0.99 9.35
CA LEU A 88 -6.60 0.19 8.52
C LEU A 88 -8.02 0.22 7.94
N SER A 89 -8.56 -0.91 7.50
CA SER A 89 -9.93 -1.01 6.99
C SER A 89 -10.94 -0.66 8.10
N SER A 90 -10.74 -1.12 9.33
CA SER A 90 -11.58 -0.74 10.47
C SER A 90 -11.48 0.75 10.80
N LEU A 91 -10.28 1.34 10.66
CA LEU A 91 -10.09 2.78 10.84
C LEU A 91 -10.87 3.56 9.78
N ILE A 92 -10.91 3.07 8.55
CA ILE A 92 -11.64 3.71 7.44
C ILE A 92 -13.14 3.59 7.65
N ASP A 93 -13.64 2.45 8.12
CA ASP A 93 -15.04 2.28 8.54
C ASP A 93 -15.43 3.24 9.68
N PHE A 94 -14.49 3.56 10.58
CA PHE A 94 -14.75 4.46 11.70
C PHE A 94 -14.76 5.95 11.31
N TYR A 95 -13.97 6.35 10.31
CA TYR A 95 -13.83 7.75 9.85
C TYR A 95 -14.49 8.04 8.49
N GLY A 96 -15.20 7.06 7.91
CA GLY A 96 -15.95 7.14 6.65
C GLY A 96 -17.42 7.43 6.87
#